data_AF-A0A922IIX4-F1
#
_entry.id   AF-A0A922IIX4-F1
#
_cell.length_a   1.000
_cell.length_b   1.000
_cell.length_c   1.000
_cell.angle_alpha   90.00
_cell.angle_beta   90.00
_cell.angle_gamma   90.00
#
_symmetry.space_group_name_H-M   'P 1'
#
loop_
_entity.id
_entity.type
_entity.pdbx_description
1 polymer ?
#
loop_
_entity_poly.entity_id
_entity_poly.type
_entity_poly.pdbx_seq_one_letter_code
_entity_poly.pdbx_strand_id
1 'polypeptide(L)'
;MGPFNSANTYYINQNKCEFNDNESMIEYELCGKNTNEDHLKSIDYREEQCSRFDQFKLRGIYHKWLPYIYSQRPCSLSCYSLQNGQILDASMSVRDSTPCTYDNPDARCIQSVCINFDCLGQVNGTARRDQCGVCQGNNSTCSFIQHRIQRVLPMNEEYRMLYVIPRYARHLKISKNYGNHVLGLFDMQHFQFFLKGDELELGTKLRRVYFATEFVFDPGNPMSNSPDSFVQIHTKGTIYGDVAIQARNLNINEDLDPLDVEISYVLPLSNDL
;
A
#
# COMPACT_ATOMS: atom_id res chain seq x y z
N MET A 1 37.19 -29.09 4.96
CA MET A 1 37.27 -29.57 3.57
C MET A 1 35.90 -30.09 3.18
N GLY A 2 35.33 -29.55 2.10
CA GLY A 2 34.34 -30.25 1.27
C GLY A 2 32.88 -30.31 1.76
N PRO A 3 31.91 -30.44 0.84
CA PRO A 3 30.65 -29.69 0.85
C PRO A 3 29.38 -30.58 0.79
N PHE A 4 28.17 -30.04 0.97
CA PHE A 4 26.95 -30.71 0.51
C PHE A 4 25.87 -29.72 0.01
N ASN A 5 25.74 -29.66 -1.31
CA ASN A 5 24.48 -29.54 -2.08
C ASN A 5 23.83 -30.96 -2.08
N SER A 6 22.53 -31.25 -2.21
CA SER A 6 21.37 -30.57 -2.80
C SER A 6 20.10 -31.45 -2.67
N ALA A 7 18.92 -30.80 -2.75
CA ALA A 7 17.64 -31.23 -3.36
C ALA A 7 16.57 -31.97 -2.52
N ASN A 8 15.38 -31.34 -2.33
CA ASN A 8 14.10 -31.95 -1.90
C ASN A 8 12.91 -31.36 -2.68
N THR A 9 11.81 -32.11 -2.73
CA THR A 9 10.55 -31.82 -3.46
C THR A 9 9.33 -32.03 -2.54
N TYR A 10 8.29 -31.19 -2.65
CA TYR A 10 7.12 -31.15 -1.73
C TYR A 10 5.81 -31.69 -2.35
N TYR A 11 4.93 -32.30 -1.52
CA TYR A 11 3.55 -32.68 -1.88
C TYR A 11 2.55 -32.41 -0.75
N ILE A 12 1.33 -32.00 -1.12
CA ILE A 12 0.24 -31.55 -0.21
C ILE A 12 -0.64 -32.72 0.23
N ASN A 13 -0.94 -32.82 1.54
CA ASN A 13 -2.12 -33.54 2.01
C ASN A 13 -2.85 -32.75 3.13
N GLN A 14 -4.14 -32.53 2.93
CA GLN A 14 -5.14 -32.08 3.93
C GLN A 14 -4.78 -30.86 4.82
N ASN A 15 -4.49 -29.71 4.21
CA ASN A 15 -4.51 -28.38 4.85
C ASN A 15 -3.67 -28.22 6.13
N LYS A 16 -2.64 -29.04 6.31
CA LYS A 16 -1.68 -28.92 7.39
C LYS A 16 -0.28 -29.10 6.79
N CYS A 17 0.49 -28.02 6.81
CA CYS A 17 1.87 -28.02 6.34
C CYS A 17 2.72 -28.67 7.45
N GLU A 18 2.83 -30.00 7.44
CA GLU A 18 3.61 -30.80 8.40
C GLU A 18 5.04 -31.05 7.89
N PHE A 19 6.00 -30.93 8.80
CA PHE A 19 7.44 -31.02 8.56
C PHE A 19 7.89 -32.48 8.63
N ASN A 20 8.69 -32.93 7.65
CA ASN A 20 9.30 -34.26 7.65
C ASN A 20 10.82 -34.10 7.75
N ASP A 21 11.40 -34.64 8.82
CA ASP A 21 12.77 -34.38 9.31
C ASP A 21 13.88 -35.09 8.51
N ASN A 22 13.64 -35.47 7.26
CA ASN A 22 14.61 -36.19 6.44
C ASN A 22 14.98 -35.41 5.17
N GLU A 23 16.23 -34.94 5.17
CA GLU A 23 17.03 -34.34 4.10
C GLU A 23 16.83 -32.85 3.76
N SER A 24 17.85 -32.26 3.13
CA SER A 24 18.30 -30.88 3.26
C SER A 24 17.99 -29.97 2.07
N MET A 25 16.71 -29.68 1.82
CA MET A 25 16.28 -28.53 1.03
C MET A 25 14.92 -28.06 1.53
N ILE A 26 14.84 -26.81 2.00
CA ILE A 26 13.59 -26.19 2.41
C ILE A 26 12.96 -25.56 1.16
N GLU A 27 11.92 -26.18 0.61
CA GLU A 27 11.05 -25.59 -0.41
C GLU A 27 9.77 -25.09 0.27
N TYR A 28 9.41 -23.83 -0.02
CA TYR A 28 8.27 -23.17 0.59
C TYR A 28 7.13 -23.20 -0.41
N GLU A 29 5.96 -23.67 0.02
CA GLU A 29 4.74 -23.60 -0.77
C GLU A 29 3.68 -22.83 0.02
N LEU A 30 2.97 -21.91 -0.65
CA LEU A 30 1.82 -21.24 -0.04
C LEU A 30 0.69 -22.26 0.17
N CYS A 31 0.38 -22.55 1.43
CA CYS A 31 -0.78 -23.37 1.79
C CYS A 31 -2.08 -22.62 1.38
N GLY A 32 -3.09 -23.30 0.82
CA GLY A 32 -4.39 -22.67 0.50
C GLY A 32 -4.65 -22.31 -0.98
N LYS A 33 -3.89 -22.85 -1.94
CA LYS A 33 -3.99 -22.59 -3.40
C LYS A 33 -5.40 -22.75 -4.03
N ASN A 34 -6.36 -23.35 -3.33
CA ASN A 34 -7.70 -23.68 -3.82
C ASN A 34 -8.84 -22.86 -3.18
N THR A 35 -8.56 -21.82 -2.41
CA THR A 35 -9.63 -20.93 -1.95
C THR A 35 -9.73 -19.76 -2.93
N ASN A 36 -10.83 -19.70 -3.69
CA ASN A 36 -11.33 -18.49 -4.34
C ASN A 36 -11.64 -17.34 -3.33
N GLU A 37 -11.12 -17.42 -2.10
CA GLU A 37 -11.36 -16.52 -0.97
C GLU A 37 -10.15 -15.60 -0.68
N ASP A 38 -9.05 -15.70 -1.45
CA ASP A 38 -7.90 -14.80 -1.28
C ASP A 38 -8.19 -13.35 -1.73
N HIS A 39 -9.40 -13.15 -2.29
CA HIS A 39 -9.92 -11.84 -2.71
C HIS A 39 -10.60 -11.06 -1.56
N LEU A 40 -10.83 -11.67 -0.39
CA LEU A 40 -11.75 -11.12 0.62
C LEU A 40 -11.17 -10.78 1.99
N LYS A 41 -9.86 -10.92 2.20
CA LYS A 41 -9.26 -10.49 3.48
C LYS A 41 -8.74 -9.07 3.39
N SER A 42 -9.56 -8.13 3.85
CA SER A 42 -9.28 -6.69 3.97
C SER A 42 -8.26 -6.32 5.06
N ILE A 43 -7.56 -7.30 5.65
CA ILE A 43 -6.71 -7.10 6.82
C ILE A 43 -5.25 -7.19 6.38
N ASP A 44 -4.52 -6.09 6.50
CA ASP A 44 -3.07 -6.11 6.43
C ASP A 44 -2.51 -6.79 7.68
N TYR A 45 -1.91 -7.97 7.54
CA TYR A 45 -1.31 -8.71 8.66
C TYR A 45 -0.25 -7.89 9.41
N ARG A 46 0.46 -6.98 8.73
CA ARG A 46 1.43 -6.09 9.37
C ARG A 46 0.72 -5.02 10.19
N GLU A 47 -0.40 -4.49 9.69
CA GLU A 47 -1.22 -3.53 10.42
C GLU A 47 -1.85 -4.17 11.65
N GLU A 48 -2.37 -5.40 11.54
CA GLU A 48 -2.86 -6.16 12.70
C GLU A 48 -1.77 -6.27 13.77
N GLN A 49 -0.54 -6.63 13.38
CA GLN A 49 0.59 -6.73 14.30
C GLN A 49 0.96 -5.39 14.94
N CYS A 50 0.95 -4.28 14.17
CA CYS A 50 1.21 -2.95 14.71
C CYS A 50 0.10 -2.46 15.65
N SER A 51 -1.16 -2.76 15.35
CA SER A 51 -2.32 -2.33 16.16
C SER A 51 -2.29 -2.88 17.59
N ARG A 52 -1.53 -3.96 17.85
CA ARG A 52 -1.31 -4.51 19.21
C ARG A 52 -0.60 -3.51 20.14
N PHE A 53 0.08 -2.52 19.58
CA PHE A 53 0.73 -1.45 20.33
C PHE A 53 -0.21 -0.27 20.62
N ASP A 54 -1.39 -0.19 19.98
CA ASP A 54 -2.34 0.92 20.15
C ASP A 54 -2.86 1.02 21.60
N GLN A 55 -2.94 -0.13 22.28
CA GLN A 55 -3.40 -0.23 23.67
C GLN A 55 -2.39 0.23 24.73
N PHE A 56 -1.14 0.54 24.33
CA PHE A 56 -0.08 0.93 25.26
C PHE A 56 0.32 2.38 25.07
N LYS A 57 0.64 3.05 26.18
CA LYS A 57 1.22 4.39 26.14
C LYS A 57 2.72 4.30 25.92
N LEU A 58 3.22 5.02 24.91
CA LEU A 58 4.64 5.26 24.75
C LEU A 58 4.91 6.73 25.10
N ARG A 59 5.81 6.97 26.06
CA ARG A 59 6.13 8.33 26.54
C ARG A 59 4.88 9.14 26.98
N GLY A 60 3.90 8.46 27.57
CA GLY A 60 2.74 9.08 28.22
C GLY A 60 1.50 9.29 27.33
N ILE A 61 1.58 9.03 26.03
CA ILE A 61 0.44 9.17 25.10
C ILE A 61 0.11 7.85 24.41
N TYR A 62 -1.15 7.70 24.01
CA TYR A 62 -1.59 6.62 23.13
C TYR A 62 -1.25 6.95 21.68
N HIS A 63 -0.98 5.90 20.92
CA HIS A 63 -0.61 6.01 19.53
C HIS A 63 -1.51 5.15 18.66
N LYS A 64 -1.72 5.59 17.42
CA LYS A 64 -2.20 4.72 16.34
C LYS A 64 -0.99 4.31 15.52
N TRP A 65 -0.71 3.02 15.52
CA TRP A 65 0.47 2.45 14.88
C TRP A 65 0.12 1.88 13.52
N LEU A 66 0.89 2.29 12.51
CA LEU A 66 0.76 1.80 11.15
C LEU A 66 1.99 1.01 10.72
N PRO A 67 1.85 0.14 9.71
CA PRO A 67 2.99 -0.52 9.12
C PRO A 67 4.08 0.43 8.65
N TYR A 68 5.33 0.10 8.96
CA TYR A 68 6.50 0.74 8.39
C TYR A 68 7.47 -0.34 7.88
N ILE A 69 7.95 -0.19 6.63
CA ILE A 69 8.84 -1.17 6.00
C ILE A 69 10.17 -0.50 5.68
N TYR A 70 11.25 -1.03 6.24
CA TYR A 70 12.61 -0.72 5.82
C TYR A 70 13.02 -1.62 4.66
N SER A 71 13.50 -1.04 3.56
CA SER A 71 13.90 -1.80 2.36
C SER A 71 14.98 -2.87 2.65
N GLN A 72 15.85 -2.64 3.63
CA GLN A 72 16.95 -3.55 3.97
C GLN A 72 16.51 -4.70 4.89
N ARG A 73 15.38 -4.55 5.59
CA ARG A 73 14.88 -5.51 6.59
C ARG A 73 13.35 -5.60 6.54
N PRO A 74 12.76 -5.94 5.38
CA PRO A 74 11.33 -5.84 5.17
C PRO A 74 10.51 -6.79 6.07
N CYS A 75 11.10 -7.88 6.54
CA CYS A 75 10.43 -8.87 7.39
C CYS A 75 10.60 -8.65 8.89
N SER A 76 11.18 -7.52 9.29
CA SER A 76 11.09 -7.09 10.68
C SER A 76 9.85 -6.25 10.90
N LEU A 77 9.26 -6.37 12.08
CA LEU A 77 8.14 -5.54 12.50
C LEU A 77 8.64 -4.16 12.93
N SER A 78 8.28 -3.15 12.16
CA SER A 78 8.45 -1.75 12.51
C SER A 78 7.12 -1.03 12.29
N CYS A 79 6.79 -0.10 13.19
CA CYS A 79 5.51 0.58 13.19
C CYS A 79 5.69 2.10 13.28
N TYR A 80 4.97 2.84 12.46
CA TYR A 80 4.96 4.31 12.43
C TYR A 80 3.82 4.86 13.29
N SER A 81 4.13 5.83 14.15
CA SER A 81 3.15 6.54 14.98
C SER A 81 2.54 7.72 14.23
N LEU A 82 1.20 7.75 14.14
CA LEU A 82 0.48 8.89 13.56
C LEU A 82 0.56 10.17 14.39
N GLN A 83 0.79 10.07 15.69
CA GLN A 83 0.70 11.21 16.60
C GLN A 83 1.98 12.06 16.60
N ASN A 84 3.14 11.44 16.36
CA ASN A 84 4.42 12.12 16.51
C ASN A 84 5.50 11.65 15.51
N GLY A 85 5.16 10.80 14.56
CA GLY A 85 6.07 10.32 13.53
C GLY A 85 7.19 9.38 14.00
N GLN A 86 7.18 8.97 15.27
CA GLN A 86 8.17 8.02 15.78
C GLN A 86 8.00 6.65 15.11
N ILE A 87 9.13 6.00 14.82
CA ILE A 87 9.16 4.59 14.41
C ILE A 87 9.48 3.74 15.63
N LEU A 88 8.60 2.79 15.93
CA LEU A 88 8.83 1.72 16.90
C LEU A 88 9.44 0.53 16.17
N ASP A 89 10.69 0.20 16.48
CA ASP A 89 11.26 -1.09 16.12
C ASP A 89 10.90 -2.12 17.19
N ALA A 90 10.04 -3.07 16.84
CA ALA A 90 9.54 -4.05 17.79
C ALA A 90 10.57 -5.16 18.11
N SER A 91 11.77 -5.13 17.49
CA SER A 91 12.81 -6.16 17.63
C SER A 91 12.30 -7.59 17.41
N MET A 92 11.26 -7.74 16.60
CA MET A 92 10.64 -9.02 16.25
C MET A 92 10.43 -9.11 14.74
N SER A 93 10.31 -10.34 14.25
CA SER A 93 9.93 -10.58 12.87
C SER A 93 8.42 -10.49 12.72
N VAL A 94 7.97 -10.09 11.54
CA VAL A 94 6.55 -10.22 11.20
C VAL A 94 6.19 -11.71 11.13
N ARG A 95 4.92 -12.03 11.40
CA ARG A 95 4.36 -13.36 11.18
C ARG A 95 4.65 -13.84 9.76
N ASP A 96 4.88 -15.14 9.62
CA ASP A 96 4.97 -15.78 8.31
C ASP A 96 3.74 -15.45 7.47
N SER A 97 3.93 -15.42 6.15
CA SER A 97 2.97 -14.96 5.15
C SER A 97 2.59 -13.47 5.18
N THR A 98 3.19 -12.64 6.05
CA THR A 98 3.02 -11.19 5.95
C THR A 98 3.70 -10.67 4.66
N PRO A 99 3.07 -9.78 3.86
CA PRO A 99 3.73 -9.17 2.70
C PRO A 99 5.03 -8.46 3.10
N CYS A 100 6.11 -8.71 2.35
CA CYS A 100 7.38 -8.00 2.58
C CYS A 100 7.36 -6.58 2.03
N THR A 101 6.55 -6.37 0.99
CA THR A 101 6.51 -5.17 0.17
C THR A 101 5.10 -5.05 -0.41
N TYR A 102 4.67 -3.83 -0.68
CA TYR A 102 3.43 -3.55 -1.38
C TYR A 102 3.62 -3.44 -2.90
N ASP A 103 4.88 -3.43 -3.38
CA ASP A 103 5.22 -3.44 -4.81
C ASP A 103 4.96 -4.81 -5.44
N ASN A 104 5.39 -5.88 -4.75
CA ASN A 104 5.12 -7.25 -5.16
C ASN A 104 4.10 -7.86 -4.18
N PRO A 105 2.82 -7.96 -4.59
CA PRO A 105 1.77 -8.50 -3.73
C PRO A 105 1.92 -9.99 -3.43
N ASP A 106 2.85 -10.70 -4.08
CA ASP A 106 3.10 -12.13 -3.90
C ASP A 106 4.36 -12.41 -3.03
N ALA A 107 5.19 -11.40 -2.75
CA ALA A 107 6.34 -11.55 -1.85
C ALA A 107 5.89 -11.72 -0.38
N ARG A 108 6.43 -12.71 0.33
CA ARG A 108 6.00 -13.08 1.69
C ARG A 108 7.19 -13.24 2.61
N CYS A 109 7.04 -12.77 3.83
CA CYS A 109 7.99 -13.04 4.90
C CYS A 109 7.82 -14.46 5.40
N ILE A 110 8.91 -15.21 5.48
CA ILE A 110 8.96 -16.54 6.06
C ILE A 110 10.25 -16.64 6.87
N GLN A 111 10.14 -16.95 8.17
CA GLN A 111 11.30 -17.05 9.08
C GLN A 111 12.23 -15.84 8.98
N SER A 112 11.67 -14.63 9.03
CA SER A 112 12.40 -13.35 8.94
C SER A 112 13.05 -13.03 7.59
N VAL A 113 12.92 -13.90 6.59
CA VAL A 113 13.45 -13.70 5.24
C VAL A 113 12.31 -13.36 4.29
N CYS A 114 12.55 -12.40 3.38
CA CYS A 114 11.59 -12.14 2.33
C CYS A 114 11.78 -13.11 1.18
N ILE A 115 10.76 -13.92 0.91
CA ILE A 115 10.73 -14.87 -0.19
C ILE A 115 9.84 -14.30 -1.30
N ASN A 116 10.40 -14.21 -2.50
CA ASN A 116 9.69 -13.78 -3.70
C ASN A 116 9.00 -14.99 -4.34
N PHE A 117 7.68 -15.03 -4.21
CA PHE A 117 6.84 -15.93 -4.98
C PHE A 117 6.34 -15.22 -6.24
N ASP A 118 6.05 -16.02 -7.25
CA ASP A 118 5.19 -15.60 -8.35
C ASP A 118 3.71 -15.71 -7.94
N CYS A 119 2.78 -15.27 -8.80
CA CYS A 119 1.37 -15.24 -8.42
C CYS A 119 0.69 -16.62 -8.32
N LEU A 120 1.36 -17.70 -8.74
CA LEU A 120 0.93 -19.09 -8.53
C LEU A 120 1.55 -19.71 -7.26
N GLY A 121 2.29 -18.90 -6.49
CA GLY A 121 2.94 -19.32 -5.25
C GLY A 121 4.21 -20.15 -5.49
N GLN A 122 4.86 -20.01 -6.64
CA GLN A 122 6.13 -20.67 -6.93
C GLN A 122 7.31 -19.73 -6.62
N VAL A 123 8.29 -20.22 -5.87
CA VAL A 123 9.54 -19.48 -5.60
C VAL A 123 10.30 -19.33 -6.91
N ASN A 124 10.72 -18.10 -7.24
CA ASN A 124 11.37 -17.77 -8.52
C ASN A 124 10.54 -18.15 -9.76
N GLY A 125 9.24 -18.36 -9.62
CA GLY A 125 8.34 -18.55 -10.76
C GLY A 125 8.22 -17.28 -11.61
N THR A 126 7.60 -17.41 -12.77
CA THR A 126 7.47 -16.31 -13.75
C THR A 126 6.03 -15.84 -13.94
N ALA A 127 5.05 -16.47 -13.26
CA ALA A 127 3.66 -16.07 -13.35
C ALA A 127 3.45 -14.68 -12.74
N ARG A 128 2.74 -13.82 -13.46
CA ARG A 128 2.46 -12.44 -13.02
C ARG A 128 0.98 -12.18 -12.99
N ARG A 129 0.57 -11.30 -12.08
CA ARG A 129 -0.78 -10.74 -12.08
C ARG A 129 -0.90 -9.74 -13.22
N ASP A 130 -2.08 -9.72 -13.82
CA ASP A 130 -2.48 -8.67 -14.75
C ASP A 130 -2.83 -7.37 -13.99
N GLN A 131 -3.24 -6.31 -14.69
CA GLN A 131 -3.59 -5.02 -14.06
C GLN A 131 -4.82 -5.12 -13.16
N CYS A 132 -5.68 -6.13 -13.37
CA CYS A 132 -6.83 -6.42 -12.54
C CYS A 132 -6.44 -7.14 -11.24
N GLY A 133 -5.23 -7.72 -11.19
CA GLY A 133 -4.77 -8.54 -10.07
C GLY A 133 -4.94 -10.03 -10.24
N VAL A 134 -5.44 -10.47 -11.39
CA VAL A 134 -5.68 -11.89 -11.68
C VAL A 134 -4.37 -12.51 -12.12
N CYS A 135 -3.98 -13.61 -11.48
CA CYS A 135 -2.76 -14.33 -11.84
C CYS A 135 -2.90 -14.93 -13.25
N GLN A 136 -1.92 -14.65 -14.12
CA GLN A 136 -1.97 -14.99 -15.54
C GLN A 136 -3.24 -14.48 -16.26
N GLY A 137 -3.85 -13.41 -15.75
CA GLY A 137 -4.99 -12.77 -16.36
C GLY A 137 -4.65 -12.04 -17.66
N ASN A 138 -5.68 -11.56 -18.34
CA ASN A 138 -5.59 -10.91 -19.65
C ASN A 138 -6.14 -9.46 -19.65
N ASN A 139 -6.28 -8.85 -18.46
CA ASN A 139 -6.85 -7.51 -18.23
C ASN A 139 -8.35 -7.36 -18.56
N SER A 140 -9.10 -8.45 -18.72
CA SER A 140 -10.54 -8.37 -19.08
C SER A 140 -11.50 -8.26 -17.90
N THR A 141 -11.04 -8.49 -16.68
CA THR A 141 -11.86 -8.52 -15.45
C THR A 141 -11.86 -7.19 -14.68
N CYS A 142 -11.38 -6.12 -15.30
CA CYS A 142 -11.34 -4.79 -14.70
C CYS A 142 -11.52 -3.69 -15.73
N SER A 143 -11.90 -2.51 -15.26
CA SER A 143 -12.00 -1.29 -16.05
C SER A 143 -10.91 -0.28 -15.65
N PHE A 144 -10.33 0.39 -16.65
CA PHE A 144 -9.47 1.55 -16.42
C PHE A 144 -10.34 2.81 -16.31
N ILE A 145 -10.17 3.54 -15.22
CA ILE A 145 -10.89 4.77 -14.94
C ILE A 145 -9.90 5.93 -15.00
N GLN A 146 -10.27 6.99 -15.73
CA GLN A 146 -9.55 8.24 -15.74
C GLN A 146 -10.54 9.40 -15.60
N HIS A 147 -10.19 10.37 -14.77
CA HIS A 147 -11.01 11.54 -14.50
C HIS A 147 -10.14 12.78 -14.36
N ARG A 148 -10.62 13.92 -14.84
CA ARG A 148 -9.98 15.22 -14.67
C ARG A 148 -10.96 16.18 -14.04
N ILE A 149 -10.53 16.84 -12.97
CA ILE A 149 -11.33 17.77 -12.19
C ILE A 149 -10.68 19.14 -12.32
N GLN A 150 -11.39 20.08 -12.92
CA GLN A 150 -11.02 21.49 -12.95
C GLN A 150 -12.02 22.27 -12.11
N ARG A 151 -11.56 22.89 -11.01
CA ARG A 151 -12.44 23.57 -10.07
C ARG A 151 -11.77 24.78 -9.44
N VAL A 152 -12.49 25.90 -9.41
CA VAL A 152 -12.12 27.04 -8.58
C VAL A 152 -12.60 26.76 -7.16
N LEU A 153 -11.67 26.66 -6.22
CA LEU A 153 -11.99 26.44 -4.81
C LEU A 153 -12.11 27.80 -4.09
N PRO A 154 -13.19 28.02 -3.31
CA PRO A 154 -13.35 29.26 -2.58
C PRO A 154 -12.23 29.41 -1.54
N MET A 155 -11.98 30.65 -1.15
CA MET A 155 -11.05 31.00 -0.10
C MET A 155 -11.66 30.61 1.25
N ASN A 156 -11.51 29.35 1.63
CA ASN A 156 -11.93 28.88 2.93
C ASN A 156 -10.91 27.89 3.50
N GLU A 157 -10.84 27.83 4.83
CA GLU A 157 -9.87 27.01 5.55
C GLU A 157 -10.20 25.51 5.54
N GLU A 158 -11.31 25.10 4.94
CA GLU A 158 -11.78 23.72 5.02
C GLU A 158 -11.46 22.92 3.76
N TYR A 159 -11.04 21.68 3.99
CA TYR A 159 -10.94 20.69 2.93
C TYR A 159 -12.33 20.38 2.35
N ARG A 160 -12.44 20.37 1.03
CA ARG A 160 -13.64 20.01 0.29
C ARG A 160 -13.43 18.70 -0.46
N MET A 161 -14.41 17.81 -0.39
CA MET A 161 -14.41 16.56 -1.15
C MET A 161 -14.46 16.84 -2.66
N LEU A 162 -13.53 16.22 -3.39
CA LEU A 162 -13.45 16.27 -4.85
C LEU A 162 -13.91 14.97 -5.49
N TYR A 163 -13.44 13.85 -4.96
CA TYR A 163 -13.65 12.53 -5.56
C TYR A 163 -13.52 11.44 -4.50
N VAL A 164 -14.20 10.30 -4.70
CA VAL A 164 -14.06 9.12 -3.85
C VAL A 164 -13.51 7.98 -4.69
N ILE A 165 -12.35 7.47 -4.30
CA ILE A 165 -11.78 6.24 -4.83
C ILE A 165 -12.45 5.07 -4.12
N PRO A 166 -13.15 4.19 -4.84
CA PRO A 166 -13.77 3.02 -4.23
C PRO A 166 -12.71 2.02 -3.79
N ARG A 167 -13.05 1.21 -2.77
CA ARG A 167 -12.28 0.02 -2.41
C ARG A 167 -12.06 -0.90 -3.62
N TYR A 168 -11.00 -1.69 -3.52
CA TYR A 168 -10.43 -2.57 -4.56
C TYR A 168 -9.83 -1.85 -5.77
N ALA A 169 -9.80 -0.52 -5.77
CA ALA A 169 -9.03 0.22 -6.76
C ALA A 169 -7.54 -0.15 -6.68
N ARG A 170 -6.91 -0.25 -7.85
CA ARG A 170 -5.50 -0.59 -8.05
C ARG A 170 -4.84 0.47 -8.90
N HIS A 171 -3.51 0.56 -8.81
CA HIS A 171 -2.71 1.46 -9.64
C HIS A 171 -3.20 2.92 -9.60
N LEU A 172 -3.69 3.38 -8.44
CA LEU A 172 -4.13 4.75 -8.28
C LEU A 172 -2.97 5.69 -8.55
N LYS A 173 -3.21 6.69 -9.39
CA LYS A 173 -2.36 7.84 -9.63
C LYS A 173 -3.21 9.10 -9.58
N ILE A 174 -2.76 10.08 -8.82
CA ILE A 174 -3.37 11.40 -8.73
C ILE A 174 -2.26 12.40 -9.01
N SER A 175 -2.47 13.31 -9.96
CA SER A 175 -1.57 14.43 -10.20
C SER A 175 -2.34 15.74 -10.13
N LYS A 176 -1.70 16.80 -9.65
CA LYS A 176 -2.28 18.15 -9.69
C LYS A 176 -1.31 19.20 -10.22
N ASN A 177 -1.86 20.28 -10.74
CA ASN A 177 -1.08 21.48 -11.05
C ASN A 177 -0.36 22.06 -9.81
N TYR A 178 0.74 22.77 -10.07
CA TYR A 178 1.32 23.66 -9.06
C TYR A 178 0.38 24.80 -8.71
N GLY A 179 0.55 25.33 -7.50
CA GLY A 179 -0.28 26.41 -6.99
C GLY A 179 -0.61 26.19 -5.52
N ASN A 180 -1.48 27.04 -5.01
CA ASN A 180 -1.81 27.12 -3.58
C ASN A 180 -2.79 26.05 -3.09
N HIS A 181 -3.13 25.07 -3.92
CA HIS A 181 -3.99 23.97 -3.54
C HIS A 181 -3.19 22.82 -2.93
N VAL A 182 -3.67 22.31 -1.80
CA VAL A 182 -3.18 21.08 -1.18
C VAL A 182 -4.24 20.00 -1.27
N LEU A 183 -3.80 18.76 -1.51
CA LEU A 183 -4.65 17.57 -1.47
C LEU A 183 -4.56 16.92 -0.10
N GLY A 184 -5.67 16.37 0.37
CA GLY A 184 -5.74 15.49 1.52
C GLY A 184 -6.40 14.17 1.13
N LEU A 185 -5.91 13.08 1.69
CA LEU A 185 -6.56 11.76 1.58
C LEU A 185 -7.23 11.42 2.90
N PHE A 186 -8.51 11.09 2.78
CA PHE A 186 -9.41 10.94 3.90
C PHE A 186 -10.02 9.53 3.91
N ASP A 187 -9.92 8.89 5.06
CA ASP A 187 -10.51 7.59 5.35
C ASP A 187 -12.02 7.77 5.56
N MET A 188 -12.83 7.23 4.64
CA MET A 188 -14.28 7.34 4.70
C MET A 188 -14.92 6.42 5.74
N GLN A 189 -14.21 5.41 6.24
CA GLN A 189 -14.69 4.48 7.26
C GLN A 189 -14.50 5.03 8.67
N HIS A 190 -13.33 5.61 8.95
CA HIS A 190 -12.99 6.16 10.27
C HIS A 190 -13.11 7.68 10.36
N PHE A 191 -13.49 8.34 9.26
CA PHE A 191 -13.71 9.78 9.18
C PHE A 191 -12.50 10.62 9.64
N GLN A 192 -11.30 10.25 9.18
CA GLN A 192 -10.07 10.95 9.53
C GLN A 192 -9.13 11.11 8.32
N PHE A 193 -8.33 12.17 8.33
CA PHE A 193 -7.24 12.31 7.37
C PHE A 193 -6.12 11.35 7.71
N PHE A 194 -5.65 10.64 6.69
CA PHE A 194 -4.42 9.87 6.79
C PHE A 194 -3.24 10.50 6.04
N LEU A 195 -3.56 11.49 5.20
CA LEU A 195 -2.59 12.37 4.55
C LEU A 195 -3.21 13.76 4.42
N LYS A 196 -2.45 14.78 4.78
CA LYS A 196 -2.78 16.17 4.50
C LYS A 196 -1.60 16.85 3.85
N GLY A 197 -1.81 17.45 2.68
CA GLY A 197 -0.74 18.03 1.88
C GLY A 197 -0.09 19.27 2.49
N ASP A 198 -0.79 19.98 3.38
CA ASP A 198 -0.26 21.14 4.10
C ASP A 198 0.67 20.77 5.27
N GLU A 199 0.71 19.50 5.68
CA GLU A 199 1.62 18.99 6.72
C GLU A 199 2.91 18.39 6.13
N LEU A 200 3.11 18.49 4.82
CA LEU A 200 4.22 17.83 4.11
C LEU A 200 5.38 18.78 3.83
N GLU A 201 6.59 18.30 4.09
CA GLU A 201 7.82 19.00 3.74
C GLU A 201 8.08 18.95 2.23
N LEU A 202 8.28 20.11 1.60
CA LEU A 202 8.61 20.24 0.19
C LEU A 202 9.88 19.46 -0.16
N GLY A 203 9.85 18.72 -1.28
CA GLY A 203 10.99 17.94 -1.78
C GLY A 203 11.19 16.56 -1.12
N THR A 204 10.49 16.26 -0.02
CA THR A 204 10.59 14.96 0.66
C THR A 204 9.45 14.04 0.22
N LYS A 205 9.78 12.91 -0.41
CA LYS A 205 8.78 11.87 -0.72
C LYS A 205 8.27 11.23 0.56
N LEU A 206 6.96 11.25 0.76
CA LEU A 206 6.32 10.59 1.88
C LEU A 206 5.80 9.21 1.46
N ARG A 207 5.99 8.21 2.32
CA ARG A 207 5.40 6.88 2.17
C ARG A 207 4.61 6.51 3.40
N ARG A 208 3.36 6.07 3.22
CA ARG A 208 2.49 5.61 4.30
C ARG A 208 1.72 4.40 3.85
N VAL A 209 1.51 3.46 4.78
CA VAL A 209 0.67 2.31 4.53
C VAL A 209 -0.68 2.54 5.17
N TYR A 210 -1.73 2.44 4.36
CA TYR A 210 -3.14 2.48 4.78
C TYR A 210 -3.94 1.54 3.91
N PHE A 211 -4.98 0.90 4.44
CA PHE A 211 -5.83 -0.02 3.70
C PHE A 211 -5.05 -1.12 2.95
N ALA A 212 -4.04 -1.70 3.62
CA ALA A 212 -3.10 -2.66 3.05
C ALA A 212 -2.39 -2.19 1.75
N THR A 213 -2.20 -0.88 1.59
CA THR A 213 -1.64 -0.25 0.40
C THR A 213 -0.57 0.77 0.80
N GLU A 214 0.57 0.77 0.12
CA GLU A 214 1.56 1.84 0.25
C GLU A 214 1.12 3.03 -0.63
N PHE A 215 0.78 4.14 -0.01
CA PHE A 215 0.61 5.44 -0.63
C PHE A 215 1.95 6.16 -0.66
N VAL A 216 2.38 6.55 -1.85
CA VAL A 216 3.59 7.33 -2.10
C VAL A 216 3.15 8.72 -2.55
N PHE A 217 3.47 9.72 -1.74
CA PHE A 217 3.28 11.13 -2.07
C PHE A 217 4.62 11.73 -2.49
N ASP A 218 4.64 12.29 -3.68
CA ASP A 218 5.76 13.03 -4.25
C ASP A 218 5.33 14.50 -4.40
N PRO A 219 5.90 15.44 -3.62
CA PRO A 219 5.59 16.86 -3.75
C PRO A 219 6.03 17.46 -5.10
N GLY A 220 6.74 16.69 -5.94
CA GLY A 220 7.30 17.18 -7.18
C GLY A 220 8.47 18.14 -6.94
N ASN A 221 9.08 18.61 -8.04
CA ASN A 221 10.14 19.61 -8.00
C ASN A 221 9.71 20.89 -8.75
N PRO A 222 9.39 21.99 -8.05
CA PRO A 222 8.85 23.20 -8.67
C PRO A 222 9.81 23.88 -9.66
N MET A 223 11.09 23.50 -9.64
CA MET A 223 12.11 24.00 -10.57
C MET A 223 12.33 23.07 -11.78
N SER A 224 11.62 21.96 -11.87
CA SER A 224 11.75 21.00 -12.98
C SER A 224 10.77 21.33 -14.09
N ASN A 225 11.26 21.40 -15.34
CA ASN A 225 10.41 21.52 -16.52
C ASN A 225 9.87 20.15 -17.00
N SER A 226 10.09 19.07 -16.24
CA SER A 226 9.57 17.74 -16.55
C SER A 226 8.06 17.68 -16.31
N PRO A 227 7.29 16.89 -17.08
CA PRO A 227 5.93 16.51 -16.68
C PRO A 227 5.88 15.80 -15.31
N ASP A 228 7.00 15.26 -14.81
CA ASP A 228 7.12 14.77 -13.42
C ASP A 228 7.22 15.88 -12.37
N SER A 229 7.10 17.15 -12.78
CA SER A 229 7.07 18.27 -11.84
C SER A 229 5.76 18.27 -11.05
N PHE A 230 4.62 17.85 -11.59
CA PHE A 230 3.36 17.85 -10.84
C PHE A 230 3.45 17.12 -9.48
N VAL A 231 2.68 17.60 -8.49
CA VAL A 231 2.50 16.86 -7.24
C VAL A 231 1.81 15.55 -7.59
N GLN A 232 2.40 14.42 -7.23
CA GLN A 232 1.92 13.09 -7.59
C GLN A 232 1.67 12.25 -6.33
N ILE A 233 0.52 11.58 -6.30
CA ILE A 233 0.22 10.51 -5.36
C ILE A 233 0.04 9.25 -6.17
N HIS A 234 0.72 8.17 -5.79
CA HIS A 234 0.45 6.86 -6.37
C HIS A 234 0.43 5.77 -5.33
N THR A 235 -0.23 4.66 -5.65
CA THR A 235 -0.34 3.51 -4.75
C THR A 235 0.40 2.30 -5.27
N LYS A 236 0.84 1.46 -4.33
CA LYS A 236 1.32 0.11 -4.59
C LYS A 236 0.45 -0.88 -3.83
N GLY A 237 -0.11 -1.83 -4.55
CA GLY A 237 -1.11 -2.76 -4.02
C GLY A 237 -2.55 -2.36 -4.36
N THR A 238 -3.48 -3.02 -3.67
CA THR A 238 -4.94 -2.87 -3.83
C THR A 238 -5.50 -2.14 -2.64
N ILE A 239 -6.25 -1.06 -2.86
CA ILE A 239 -6.80 -0.23 -1.78
C ILE A 239 -8.01 -0.96 -1.18
N TYR A 240 -7.94 -1.47 0.04
CA TYR A 240 -9.04 -2.23 0.65
C TYR A 240 -10.12 -1.37 1.33
N GLY A 241 -10.04 -0.05 1.24
CA GLY A 241 -11.00 0.88 1.81
C GLY A 241 -11.43 1.99 0.84
N ASP A 242 -12.47 2.71 1.20
CA ASP A 242 -12.96 3.85 0.42
C ASP A 242 -12.16 5.12 0.81
N VAL A 243 -11.52 5.77 -0.16
CA VAL A 243 -10.63 6.92 0.06
C VAL A 243 -11.23 8.15 -0.60
N ALA A 244 -11.52 9.19 0.19
CA ALA A 244 -11.88 10.48 -0.37
C ALA A 244 -10.63 11.34 -0.64
N ILE A 245 -10.56 11.87 -1.86
CA ILE A 245 -9.66 12.95 -2.23
C ILE A 245 -10.36 14.25 -1.87
N GLN A 246 -9.74 15.00 -0.97
CA GLN A 246 -10.18 16.34 -0.60
C GLN A 246 -9.12 17.36 -1.01
N ALA A 247 -9.52 18.62 -1.18
CA ALA A 247 -8.60 19.70 -1.45
C ALA A 247 -8.95 20.96 -0.67
N ARG A 248 -7.92 21.74 -0.35
CA ARG A 248 -8.01 23.03 0.32
C ARG A 248 -7.21 24.06 -0.48
N ASN A 249 -7.75 25.26 -0.60
CA ASN A 249 -7.04 26.41 -1.15
C ASN A 249 -6.32 27.14 -0.01
N LEU A 250 -4.98 27.22 -0.07
CA LEU A 250 -4.16 27.95 0.90
C LEU A 250 -4.01 29.44 0.54
N ASN A 251 -4.50 29.88 -0.63
CA ASN A 251 -4.35 31.26 -1.06
C ASN A 251 -5.21 32.20 -0.19
N ILE A 252 -4.61 33.28 0.26
CA ILE A 252 -5.25 34.38 1.00
C ILE A 252 -5.53 35.57 0.05
N ASN A 253 -5.00 35.53 -1.18
CA ASN A 253 -5.19 36.56 -2.20
C ASN A 253 -6.06 36.05 -3.36
N GLU A 254 -6.66 36.97 -4.13
CA GLU A 254 -7.71 36.73 -5.16
C GLU A 254 -7.29 35.91 -6.40
N ASP A 255 -6.08 35.34 -6.47
CA ASP A 255 -5.72 34.48 -7.60
C ASP A 255 -6.50 33.16 -7.53
N LEU A 256 -7.58 33.11 -8.31
CA LEU A 256 -8.49 31.99 -8.53
C LEU A 256 -7.94 31.02 -9.59
N ASP A 257 -6.65 30.72 -9.56
CA ASP A 257 -6.11 29.67 -10.43
C ASP A 257 -6.93 28.39 -10.20
N PRO A 258 -7.52 27.78 -11.23
CA PRO A 258 -8.31 26.59 -11.02
C PRO A 258 -7.40 25.46 -10.53
N LEU A 259 -7.88 24.73 -9.53
CA LEU A 259 -7.31 23.43 -9.20
C LEU A 259 -7.57 22.49 -10.38
N ASP A 260 -6.51 21.91 -10.92
CA ASP A 260 -6.57 20.89 -11.97
C ASP A 260 -5.98 19.59 -11.43
N VAL A 261 -6.83 18.58 -11.29
CA VAL A 261 -6.46 17.26 -10.75
C VAL A 261 -6.79 16.19 -11.78
N GLU A 262 -5.81 15.37 -12.13
CA GLU A 262 -5.99 14.16 -12.92
C GLU A 262 -5.92 12.95 -12.00
N ILE A 263 -6.89 12.04 -12.13
CA ILE A 263 -7.02 10.83 -11.33
C ILE A 263 -7.11 9.66 -12.31
N SER A 264 -6.34 8.61 -12.08
CA SER A 264 -6.48 7.34 -12.81
C SER A 264 -6.30 6.15 -11.89
N TYR A 265 -7.04 5.08 -12.14
CA TYR A 265 -6.94 3.82 -11.41
C TYR A 265 -7.59 2.69 -12.20
N VAL A 266 -7.36 1.46 -11.77
CA VAL A 266 -8.00 0.24 -12.29
C VAL A 266 -8.98 -0.27 -11.25
N LEU A 267 -10.19 -0.64 -11.67
CA LEU A 267 -11.24 -1.15 -10.80
C LEU A 267 -11.73 -2.52 -11.28
N PRO A 268 -11.72 -3.57 -10.44
CA PRO A 268 -12.31 -4.87 -10.78
C PRO A 268 -13.79 -4.74 -11.15
N LEU A 269 -14.25 -5.59 -12.07
CA LEU A 269 -15.67 -5.67 -12.41
C LEU A 269 -16.44 -6.37 -11.27
N SER A 270 -17.69 -5.96 -11.05
CA SER A 270 -18.50 -6.35 -9.89
C SER A 270 -18.78 -7.85 -9.72
N ASN A 271 -18.44 -8.68 -10.70
CA ASN A 271 -18.66 -10.13 -10.66
C ASN A 271 -17.51 -10.92 -10.01
N ASP A 272 -16.40 -10.24 -9.68
CA ASP A 272 -15.18 -10.85 -9.15
C ASP A 272 -14.80 -10.32 -7.74
N LEU A 273 -15.76 -9.70 -7.04
CA LEU A 273 -15.66 -9.20 -5.66
C LEU A 273 -16.34 -10.12 -4.65
#